data_AF-A0A7V3HV84-F1
#
_entry.id   AF-A0A7V3HV84-F1
#
_cell.length_a   1.000
_cell.length_b   1.000
_cell.length_c   1.000
_cell.angle_alpha   90.00
_cell.angle_beta   90.00
_cell.angle_gamma   90.00
#
_symmetry.space_group_name_H-M   'P 1'
#
loop_
_entity.id
_entity.type
_entity.pdbx_description
1 polymer ?
#
loop_
_entity_poly.entity_id
_entity_poly.type
_entity_poly.pdbx_seq_one_letter_code
_entity_poly.pdbx_strand_id
1 'polypeptide(L)'
;MLKKLKPKSEFSNNVLTLMTGTTIAQAIPIAISPILTRIYTPEDFGIFALFMAITGVFSVVASGRYELALMLPRKEEESINIFALGVIIIFFLTGLLFLVVLLFHPFLVVIL
;
A
#
# COMPACT_ATOMS: atom_id res chain seq x y z
N MET A 1 13.38 -29.27 -11.54
CA MET A 1 13.10 -28.43 -12.73
C MET A 1 13.10 -26.91 -12.47
N LEU A 2 13.53 -26.41 -11.29
CA LEU A 2 13.47 -24.97 -10.93
C LEU A 2 14.71 -24.13 -11.32
N LYS A 3 15.75 -24.72 -11.92
CA LYS A 3 17.04 -24.04 -12.17
C LYS A 3 17.05 -23.10 -13.40
N LYS A 4 15.94 -22.97 -14.13
CA LYS A 4 15.86 -22.17 -15.38
C LYS A 4 15.31 -20.74 -15.22
N LEU A 5 14.98 -20.32 -14.00
CA LEU A 5 14.40 -18.99 -13.73
C LEU A 5 15.42 -17.96 -13.25
N LYS A 6 16.72 -18.13 -13.52
CA LYS A 6 17.68 -17.05 -13.27
C LYS A 6 17.55 -16.00 -14.39
N PRO A 7 17.06 -14.79 -14.09
CA PRO A 7 17.03 -13.72 -15.07
C PRO A 7 18.47 -13.32 -15.44
N LYS A 8 18.71 -13.08 -16.74
CA LYS A 8 20.05 -12.75 -17.25
C LYS A 8 20.44 -11.28 -17.06
N SER A 9 19.52 -10.41 -16.62
CA SER A 9 19.73 -8.97 -16.46
C SER A 9 19.28 -8.46 -15.09
N GLU A 10 19.96 -7.42 -14.60
CA GLU A 10 19.61 -6.66 -13.38
C GLU A 10 18.13 -6.22 -13.38
N PHE A 11 17.65 -5.72 -14.53
CA PHE A 11 16.25 -5.31 -14.68
C PHE A 11 15.27 -6.45 -14.43
N SER A 12 15.51 -7.63 -15.03
CA SER A 12 14.60 -8.77 -14.84
C SER A 12 14.66 -9.34 -13.42
N ASN A 13 15.80 -9.23 -12.72
CA ASN A 13 15.89 -9.54 -11.29
C ASN A 13 15.04 -8.58 -10.44
N ASN A 14 15.11 -7.27 -10.71
CA ASN A 14 14.35 -6.26 -9.99
C ASN A 14 12.84 -6.41 -10.21
N VAL A 15 12.43 -6.64 -11.46
CA VAL A 15 11.02 -6.92 -11.80
C VAL A 15 10.53 -8.20 -11.11
N LEU A 16 11.32 -9.29 -11.14
CA LEU A 16 10.94 -10.54 -10.48
C LEU A 16 10.81 -10.35 -8.96
N THR A 17 11.68 -9.55 -8.36
CA THR A 17 11.63 -9.22 -6.92
C THR A 17 10.33 -8.47 -6.57
N LEU A 18 9.97 -7.44 -7.35
CA LEU A 18 8.73 -6.69 -7.16
C LEU A 18 7.48 -7.55 -7.38
N MET A 19 7.47 -8.37 -8.43
CA MET A 19 6.36 -9.26 -8.75
C MET A 19 6.14 -10.32 -7.67
N THR A 20 7.21 -10.96 -7.21
CA THR A 20 7.15 -11.99 -6.16
C THR A 20 6.69 -11.40 -4.84
N GLY A 21 7.20 -10.24 -4.45
CA GLY A 21 6.74 -9.51 -3.27
C GLY A 21 5.24 -9.20 -3.33
N THR A 22 4.76 -8.67 -4.47
CA THR A 22 3.33 -8.36 -4.66
C THR A 22 2.47 -9.62 -4.65
N THR A 23 2.92 -10.68 -5.32
CA THR A 23 2.19 -11.95 -5.39
C THR A 23 2.04 -12.56 -4.00
N ILE A 24 3.11 -12.57 -3.20
CA ILE A 24 3.08 -13.08 -1.83
C ILE A 24 2.14 -12.23 -0.97
N ALA A 25 2.23 -10.90 -1.06
CA ALA A 25 1.36 -9.99 -0.31
C ALA A 25 -0.12 -10.21 -0.59
N GLN A 26 -0.50 -10.53 -1.83
CA GLN A 26 -1.89 -10.83 -2.21
C GLN A 26 -2.30 -12.28 -1.87
N ALA A 27 -1.37 -13.23 -1.92
CA ALA A 27 -1.65 -14.62 -1.58
C ALA A 27 -1.95 -14.82 -0.08
N ILE A 28 -1.34 -14.02 0.80
CA ILE A 28 -1.54 -14.10 2.24
C ILE A 28 -3.02 -13.90 2.64
N PRO A 29 -3.71 -12.80 2.27
CA PRO A 29 -5.14 -12.64 2.54
C PRO A 29 -6.00 -13.78 2.00
N ILE A 30 -5.70 -14.27 0.79
CA ILE A 30 -6.44 -15.37 0.16
C ILE A 30 -6.28 -16.65 0.99
N ALA A 31 -5.05 -16.99 1.38
CA ALA A 31 -4.77 -18.19 2.17
C ALA A 31 -5.37 -18.13 3.57
N ILE A 32 -5.46 -16.93 4.16
CA ILE A 32 -6.03 -16.71 5.50
C ILE A 32 -7.56 -16.56 5.45
N SER A 33 -8.15 -16.25 4.29
CA SER A 33 -9.61 -16.07 4.13
C SER A 33 -10.48 -17.23 4.68
N PRO A 34 -10.12 -18.53 4.60
CA PRO A 34 -10.92 -19.61 5.18
C PRO A 34 -10.97 -19.56 6.71
N ILE A 35 -9.93 -19.00 7.34
CA ILE A 35 -9.87 -18.80 8.79
C ILE A 35 -10.72 -17.58 9.13
N LEU A 36 -10.54 -16.46 8.42
CA LEU A 36 -11.30 -15.22 8.65
C LEU A 36 -12.80 -15.44 8.49
N THR A 37 -13.23 -16.15 7.46
CA THR A 37 -14.65 -16.45 7.19
C THR A 37 -15.30 -17.37 8.22
N ARG A 38 -14.53 -18.03 9.09
CA ARG A 38 -15.07 -18.79 10.24
C ARG A 38 -15.22 -17.95 11.51
N ILE A 39 -14.38 -16.92 11.69
CA ILE A 39 -14.33 -16.12 12.91
C ILE A 39 -15.04 -14.76 12.76
N TYR A 40 -15.24 -14.28 11.53
CA TYR A 40 -15.91 -13.03 11.21
C TYR A 40 -17.25 -13.27 10.50
N THR A 41 -18.19 -12.38 10.76
CA THR A 41 -19.50 -12.40 10.10
C THR A 41 -19.42 -11.76 8.70
N PRO A 42 -20.34 -12.07 7.77
CA PRO A 42 -20.40 -11.39 6.47
C PRO A 42 -20.48 -9.87 6.58
N GLU A 43 -21.14 -9.36 7.62
CA GLU A 43 -21.27 -7.93 7.92
C GLU A 43 -19.91 -7.30 8.21
N ASP A 44 -19.04 -7.97 8.98
CA ASP A 44 -17.68 -7.50 9.27
C ASP A 44 -16.83 -7.35 8.00
N PHE A 45 -17.00 -8.27 7.04
CA PHE A 45 -16.34 -8.15 5.73
C PHE A 45 -16.86 -6.96 4.91
N GLY A 46 -18.13 -6.59 5.06
CA GLY A 46 -18.70 -5.39 4.47
C GLY A 46 -18.04 -4.12 5.01
N ILE A 47 -17.89 -4.02 6.33
CA ILE A 47 -17.19 -2.91 6.99
C ILE A 47 -15.72 -2.86 6.56
N PHE A 48 -15.04 -4.01 6.51
CA PHE A 48 -13.66 -4.08 6.04
C PHE A 48 -13.51 -3.63 4.58
N ALA A 49 -14.41 -4.05 3.69
CA ALA A 49 -14.39 -3.63 2.29
C ALA A 49 -14.59 -2.12 2.14
N LEU A 50 -15.51 -1.53 2.91
CA LEU A 50 -15.73 -0.08 2.94
C LEU A 50 -14.48 0.66 3.44
N PHE A 51 -13.88 0.17 4.53
CA PHE A 51 -12.62 0.71 5.05
C PHE A 51 -11.50 0.66 4.00
N MET A 52 -11.32 -0.48 3.32
CA MET A 52 -10.32 -0.64 2.26
C MET A 52 -10.58 0.28 1.06
N ALA A 53 -11.84 0.48 0.67
CA ALA A 53 -12.19 1.37 -0.43
C ALA A 53 -11.85 2.83 -0.11
N ILE A 54 -12.25 3.31 1.07
CA ILE A 54 -11.97 4.69 1.52
C ILE A 54 -10.45 4.90 1.65
N THR A 55 -9.77 4.02 2.38
CA THR A 55 -8.32 4.14 2.61
C THR A 55 -7.52 3.97 1.33
N GLY A 56 -7.97 3.15 0.38
CA GLY A 56 -7.34 2.99 -0.93
C GLY A 56 -7.31 4.29 -1.73
N VAL A 57 -8.41 5.05 -1.74
CA VAL A 57 -8.46 6.37 -2.40
C VAL A 57 -7.50 7.35 -1.72
N PHE A 58 -7.54 7.43 -0.39
CA PHE A 58 -6.67 8.32 0.37
C PHE A 58 -5.19 7.95 0.27
N SER A 59 -4.85 6.67 0.13
CA SER A 59 -3.47 6.20 -0.03
C SER A 59 -2.81 6.80 -1.28
N VAL A 60 -3.54 6.86 -2.41
CA VAL A 60 -3.03 7.47 -3.66
C VAL A 60 -2.81 8.97 -3.50
N VAL A 61 -3.71 9.65 -2.77
CA VAL A 61 -3.58 11.09 -2.49
C VAL A 61 -2.41 11.35 -1.52
N ALA A 62 -2.29 10.53 -0.48
CA ALA A 62 -1.25 10.64 0.54
C ALA A 62 0.14 10.39 -0.06
N SER A 63 0.27 9.44 -0.99
CA SER A 63 1.56 9.19 -1.66
C SER A 63 1.96 10.29 -2.63
N GLY A 64 1.01 11.10 -3.11
CA GLY A 64 1.26 12.11 -4.15
C GLY A 64 1.83 11.54 -5.45
N ARG A 65 1.86 10.20 -5.57
CA ARG A 65 2.60 9.44 -6.58
C ARG A 65 4.10 9.77 -6.67
N TYR A 66 4.72 10.21 -5.57
CA TYR A 66 6.15 10.50 -5.53
C TYR A 66 7.02 9.27 -5.78
N GLU A 67 6.49 8.07 -5.56
CA GLU A 67 7.12 6.81 -5.92
C GLU A 67 7.42 6.70 -7.42
N LEU A 68 6.64 7.36 -8.29
CA LEU A 68 6.91 7.43 -9.73
C LEU A 68 8.04 8.41 -10.05
N ALA A 69 8.17 9.48 -9.28
CA ALA A 69 9.22 10.48 -9.47
C ALA A 69 10.62 9.94 -9.11
N LEU A 70 10.71 8.90 -8.28
CA LEU A 70 11.97 8.25 -7.92
C LEU A 70 12.76 7.69 -9.11
N MET A 71 12.07 7.35 -10.20
CA MET A 71 12.68 6.77 -11.40
C MET A 71 13.24 7.81 -12.38
N LEU A 72 13.02 9.11 -12.13
CA LEU A 72 13.43 10.19 -13.02
C LEU A 72 14.92 10.59 -12.89
N PRO A 73 15.50 10.72 -11.68
CA PRO A 73 16.88 11.15 -11.54
C PRO A 73 17.87 10.09 -12.02
N ARG A 74 18.99 10.55 -12.60
CA ARG A 74 20.10 9.67 -13.00
C ARG A 74 21.13 9.46 -11.89
N LYS A 75 21.11 10.31 -10.88
CA LYS A 75 22.02 10.27 -9.73
C LYS A 75 21.29 9.74 -8.51
N GLU A 76 21.94 8.84 -7.80
CA GLU A 76 21.39 8.18 -6.61
C GLU A 76 21.07 9.19 -5.49
N GLU A 77 21.92 10.21 -5.29
CA GLU A 77 21.69 11.27 -4.30
C GLU A 77 20.38 12.05 -4.55
N GLU A 78 20.06 12.34 -5.82
CA GLU A 78 18.83 13.05 -6.19
C GLU A 78 17.60 12.16 -5.95
N SER A 79 17.68 10.86 -6.25
CA SER A 79 16.62 9.89 -5.94
C SER A 79 16.38 9.75 -4.44
N ILE A 80 17.43 9.76 -3.61
CA ILE A 80 17.31 9.72 -2.15
C ILE A 80 16.60 10.97 -1.62
N ASN A 81 16.90 12.16 -2.17
CA ASN A 81 16.24 13.40 -1.76
C ASN A 81 14.74 13.39 -2.11
N ILE A 82 14.37 12.89 -3.29
CA ILE A 82 12.96 12.72 -3.68
C ILE A 82 12.27 11.71 -2.77
N PHE A 83 12.95 10.61 -2.42
CA PHE A 83 12.44 9.60 -1.50
C PHE A 83 12.15 10.19 -0.12
N ALA A 84 13.11 10.90 0.47
CA ALA A 84 12.95 11.55 1.77
C ALA A 84 11.78 12.53 1.75
N LEU A 85 11.66 13.34 0.69
CA LEU A 85 10.55 14.28 0.53
C LEU A 85 9.20 13.56 0.40
N GLY A 86 9.13 12.48 -0.38
CA GLY A 86 7.94 11.65 -0.50
C GLY A 86 7.51 11.03 0.84
N VAL A 87 8.47 10.51 1.61
CA VAL A 87 8.20 9.96 2.96
C VAL A 87 7.67 11.04 3.92
N ILE A 88 8.26 12.23 3.91
CA ILE A 88 7.80 13.36 4.75
C ILE A 88 6.36 13.74 4.39
N ILE A 89 6.07 13.86 3.09
CA ILE A 89 4.73 14.22 2.60
C ILE A 89 3.70 13.16 3.00
N ILE A 90 4.01 11.88 2.81
CA ILE A 90 3.15 10.76 3.22
C ILE A 90 2.87 10.82 4.71
N PHE A 91 3.92 10.99 5.53
CA PHE A 91 3.78 11.02 6.98
C PHE A 91 2.91 12.20 7.42
N PHE A 92 3.11 13.37 6.82
CA PHE A 92 2.33 14.56 7.10
C PHE A 92 0.86 14.41 6.69
N LEU A 93 0.58 13.96 5.47
CA LEU A 93 -0.79 13.75 4.97
C LEU A 93 -1.52 12.68 5.77
N THR A 94 -0.84 11.59 6.12
CA THR A 94 -1.42 10.53 6.95
C THR A 94 -1.69 11.03 8.36
N GLY A 95 -0.76 11.79 8.95
CA GLY A 95 -0.96 12.42 10.26
C GLY A 95 -2.12 13.42 10.26
N LEU A 96 -2.26 14.22 9.20
CA LEU A 96 -3.37 15.15 9.03
C LEU A 96 -4.70 14.40 8.90
N LEU A 97 -4.78 13.37 8.07
CA LEU A 97 -5.97 12.52 7.93
C LEU A 97 -6.34 11.86 9.27
N PHE A 98 -5.35 11.38 10.01
CA PHE A 98 -5.56 10.82 11.35
C PHE A 98 -6.16 11.85 12.31
N LEU A 99 -5.64 13.09 12.32
CA LEU A 99 -6.20 14.17 13.13
C LEU A 99 -7.64 14.52 12.73
N VAL A 100 -7.94 14.58 11.42
CA VAL A 100 -9.30 14.80 10.92
C VAL A 100 -10.25 13.71 11.41
N VAL A 101 -9.85 12.44 11.29
CA VAL A 101 -10.65 11.32 11.79
C VAL A 101 -10.86 11.41 13.30
N LEU A 102 -9.84 11.79 14.07
CA LEU A 102 -9.94 11.91 15.52
C LEU A 102 -10.90 13.01 15.96
N LEU A 103 -10.87 14.18 15.30
CA LEU A 103 -11.74 15.31 15.59
C LEU A 103 -13.19 15.07 15.15
N PHE A 104 -13.40 14.40 14.01
CA PHE A 104 -14.73 14.18 13.44
C PHE A 104 -15.28 12.77 13.68
N HIS A 105 -14.60 11.94 14.47
CA HIS A 105 -15.02 10.57 14.80
C HIS A 105 -16.51 10.45 15.17
N PRO A 106 -17.08 11.27 16.10
CA PRO A 106 -18.49 11.13 16.46
C PRO A 106 -19.47 11.46 15.32
N PHE A 107 -19.06 12.28 14.35
CA PHE A 107 -19.88 12.59 13.17
C PHE A 107 -19.74 11.51 12.09
N LEU A 108 -18.52 10.97 11.91
CA LEU A 108 -18.24 9.92 10.92
C LEU A 108 -18.95 8.61 11.27
N VAL A 109 -19.01 8.24 12.56
CA VAL A 109 -19.71 7.02 13.03
C VAL A 109 -21.23 7.10 12.85
N VAL A 110 -21.80 8.31 12.70
CA VAL A 110 -23.25 8.48 12.46
C VAL A 110 -23.58 8.39 10.97
N ILE A 111 -22.61 8.65 10.08
CA ILE A 111 -22.79 8.63 8.62
C ILE A 111 -22.48 7.26 8.01
N LEU A 112 -21.51 6.53 8.58
CA LEU A 112 -21.19 5.14 8.22
C LEU A 112 -22.09 4.14 8.94
#